data_AF-A0A2V8CDI2-F1
#
_entry.id   AF-A0A2V8CDI2-F1
#
_cell.length_a   1.000
_cell.length_b   1.000
_cell.length_c   1.000
_cell.angle_alpha   90.00
_cell.angle_beta   90.00
_cell.angle_gamma   90.00
#
_symmetry.space_group_name_H-M   'P 1'
#
loop_
_entity.id
_entity.type
_entity.pdbx_description
1 polymer ?
#
loop_
_entity_poly.entity_id
_entity_poly.type
_entity_poly.pdbx_seq_one_letter_code
_entity_poly.pdbx_strand_id
1 'polypeptide(L)' 'MAHYLVQVAYTPQAWAALVKNPQDRTKVLRPVVEKLGGSFETAFFAFGEYDIVAVMEMPANTEAAAFAVAAAAGGSIKSI' A
#
# COMPACT_ATOMS: atom_id res chain seq x y z
N MET A 1 9.87 16.29 -2.52
CA MET A 1 8.65 15.57 -2.17
C MET A 1 8.64 15.33 -0.66
N ALA A 2 7.48 15.06 -0.06
CA ALA A 2 7.41 14.68 1.34
C ALA A 2 7.29 13.15 1.45
N HIS A 3 7.85 12.58 2.52
CA HIS A 3 7.69 11.17 2.84
C HIS A 3 6.35 10.95 3.55
N TYR A 4 5.64 9.91 3.12
CA TYR A 4 4.39 9.46 3.71
C TYR A 4 4.57 8.02 4.17
N LEU A 5 4.27 7.79 5.45
CA LEU A 5 4.11 6.44 5.99
C LEU A 5 2.67 6.00 5.74
N VAL A 6 2.49 4.87 5.07
CA VAL A 6 1.20 4.23 4.85
C VAL A 6 1.18 2.93 5.65
N GLN A 7 0.14 2.74 6.45
CA GLN A 7 -0.09 1.48 7.16
C GLN A 7 -1.25 0.77 6.49
N VAL A 8 -1.09 -0.49 6.13
CA VAL A 8 -2.11 -1.27 5.43
C VAL A 8 -2.45 -2.49 6.22
N ALA A 9 -3.74 -2.79 6.30
CA ALA A 9 -4.23 -4.04 6.84
C ALA A 9 -5.10 -4.73 5.79
N TYR A 10 -4.88 -6.02 5.58
CA TYR A 10 -5.59 -6.84 4.60
C TYR A 10 -6.87 -7.44 5.18
N THR A 11 -7.80 -7.78 4.29
CA THR A 11 -8.93 -8.64 4.65
C THR A 11 -8.47 -10.07 4.90
N PRO A 12 -9.20 -10.87 5.70
CA PRO A 12 -8.89 -12.29 5.89
C PRO A 12 -8.81 -13.08 4.57
N GLN A 13 -9.65 -12.73 3.60
CA GLN A 13 -9.68 -13.36 2.27
C GLN A 13 -8.42 -13.04 1.48
N ALA A 14 -7.94 -11.80 1.53
CA ALA A 14 -6.68 -11.40 0.89
C ALA A 14 -5.49 -12.14 1.51
N TRP A 15 -5.45 -12.28 2.84
CA TRP A 15 -4.43 -13.08 3.52
C TRP A 15 -4.47 -14.55 3.11
N ALA A 16 -5.64 -15.19 3.11
CA ALA A 16 -5.79 -16.57 2.67
C ALA A 16 -5.30 -16.78 1.22
N ALA A 17 -5.59 -15.82 0.33
CA ALA A 17 -5.10 -15.84 -1.05
C ALA A 17 -3.57 -15.71 -1.12
N LEU A 18 -2.97 -14.79 -0.36
CA LEU A 18 -1.51 -14.58 -0.32
C LEU A 18 -0.76 -15.78 0.26
N VAL A 19 -1.32 -16.45 1.27
CA VAL A 19 -0.74 -17.68 1.84
C VAL A 19 -0.76 -18.81 0.80
N LYS A 20 -1.84 -18.93 0.02
CA LYS A 20 -1.96 -19.95 -1.02
C LYS A 20 -1.08 -19.66 -2.24
N ASN A 21 -0.93 -18.38 -2.59
CA ASN A 21 -0.12 -17.94 -3.73
C ASN A 21 0.61 -16.63 -3.38
N PRO A 22 1.83 -16.72 -2.82
CA PRO A 22 2.60 -15.55 -2.45
C PRO A 22 2.88 -14.63 -3.64
N GLN A 23 2.68 -13.33 -3.44
CA GLN A 23 2.94 -12.31 -4.44
C GLN A 23 3.76 -11.17 -3.85
N ASP A 24 4.67 -10.63 -4.65
CA ASP A 24 5.33 -9.37 -4.34
C ASP A 24 4.36 -8.21 -4.62
N ARG A 25 3.71 -7.74 -3.56
CA ARG A 25 2.73 -6.65 -3.63
C ARG A 25 3.36 -5.30 -3.91
N THR A 26 4.66 -5.13 -3.67
CA THR A 26 5.36 -3.87 -3.97
C THR A 26 5.39 -3.59 -5.47
N LYS A 27 5.48 -4.64 -6.31
CA LYS A 27 5.41 -4.53 -7.78
C LYS A 27 4.04 -4.09 -8.29
N VAL A 28 2.98 -4.30 -7.50
CA VAL A 28 1.63 -3.86 -7.83
C VAL A 28 1.43 -2.39 -7.44
N LEU A 29 2.00 -1.96 -6.32
CA LEU A 29 1.85 -0.61 -5.78
C LEU A 29 2.74 0.42 -6.48
N ARG A 30 3.99 0.05 -6.81
CA ARG A 30 4.98 0.98 -7.39
C ARG A 30 4.48 1.69 -8.66
N PRO A 31 3.87 1.02 -9.66
CA PRO A 31 3.33 1.71 -10.82
C PRO A 31 2.21 2.71 -10.50
N VAL A 32 1.43 2.46 -9.44
CA VAL A 32 0.37 3.37 -8.99
C VAL A 32 0.97 4.64 -8.40
N VAL A 33 1.99 4.49 -7.54
CA VAL A 33 2.74 5.61 -6.95
C VAL A 33 3.42 6.44 -8.03
N GLU A 34 4.10 5.80 -8.97
CA GLU A 34 4.77 6.47 -10.10
C GLU A 34 3.78 7.22 -11.01
N LYS A 35 2.61 6.62 -11.28
CA LYS A 35 1.54 7.27 -12.07
C LYS A 35 0.99 8.53 -11.40
N LEU A 36 1.03 8.59 -10.07
CA LEU A 36 0.65 9.76 -9.28
C LEU A 36 1.81 10.76 -9.09
N GLY A 37 2.94 10.55 -9.77
CA GLY A 37 4.11 11.42 -9.71
C GLY A 37 5.00 11.24 -8.48
N GLY A 38 4.77 10.18 -7.71
CA GLY A 38 5.57 9.83 -6.53
C GLY A 38 6.67 8.80 -6.80
N SER A 39 7.36 8.41 -5.74
CA SER A 39 8.35 7.32 -5.75
C SER A 39 8.08 6.36 -4.58
N PHE A 40 8.19 5.05 -4.83
CA PHE A 40 8.02 4.03 -3.79
C PHE A 40 9.38 3.67 -3.19
N GLU A 41 9.59 3.96 -1.91
CA GLU A 41 10.86 3.74 -1.24
C GLU A 41 10.98 2.29 -0.75
N THR A 42 10.11 1.88 0.17
CA THR A 42 10.18 0.55 0.78
C THR A 42 8.85 0.12 1.39
N ALA A 43 8.72 -1.18 1.68
CA ALA A 43 7.66 -1.71 2.53
C ALA A 43 8.14 -2.88 3.37
N PHE A 44 7.58 -3.00 4.56
CA PHE A 44 7.85 -4.07 5.52
C PHE A 44 6.54 -4.67 6.01
N PHE A 45 6.57 -5.95 6.36
CA PHE A 45 5.49 -6.51 7.16
C PHE A 45 5.55 -5.94 8.58
N ALA A 46 4.37 -5.68 9.14
CA ALA A 46 4.19 -5.28 10.53
C ALA A 46 3.31 -6.32 11.23
N PHE A 47 3.61 -6.58 12.50
CA PHE A 47 2.76 -7.40 13.35
C PHE A 47 1.92 -6.48 14.23
N GLY A 48 0.63 -6.79 14.39
CA GLY A 48 -0.30 -6.01 15.20
C GLY A 48 -1.58 -5.70 14.44
N GLU A 49 -2.07 -4.47 14.57
CA GLU A 49 -3.31 -4.02 13.93
C GLU A 49 -3.18 -3.92 12.39
N TYR A 50 -2.01 -3.51 11.93
CA TYR A 50 -1.64 -3.39 10.53
C TYR A 50 -0.65 -4.48 10.12
N ASP A 51 -0.77 -4.89 8.86
CA ASP A 51 -0.01 -6.00 8.28
C ASP A 51 1.23 -5.52 7.52
N ILE A 52 1.20 -4.29 6.99
CA ILE A 52 2.26 -3.68 6.20
C ILE A 52 2.46 -2.23 6.63
N VAL A 53 3.71 -1.80 6.66
CA VAL A 53 4.09 -0.39 6.62
C VAL A 53 4.86 -0.11 5.34
N ALA A 54 4.50 0.94 4.62
CA ALA A 54 5.17 1.37 3.40
C ALA A 54 5.58 2.83 3.52
N VAL A 55 6.73 3.18 2.95
CA VAL A 55 7.19 4.56 2.84
C VAL A 55 7.26 4.91 1.36
N MET A 56 6.67 6.06 1.01
CA MET A 56 6.67 6.60 -0.33
C MET A 56 6.85 8.12 -0.31
N GLU A 57 7.46 8.66 -1.35
CA GLU A 57 7.49 10.10 -1.58
C GLU A 57 6.35 10.50 -2.52
N MET A 58 5.61 11.56 -2.17
CA MET A 58 4.52 12.08 -3.02
C MET A 58 4.66 13.59 -3.28
N PRO A 59 4.11 14.10 -4.39
CA PRO A 59 4.11 15.53 -4.72
C PRO A 59 3.37 16.39 -3.70
N ALA A 60 2.17 15.99 -3.28
CA ALA A 60 1.40 16.64 -2.23
C ALA A 60 0.47 15.64 -1.50
N ASN A 61 -0.22 16.15 -0.46
CA ASN A 61 -1.16 15.37 0.35
C ASN A 61 -2.32 14.81 -0.50
N THR A 62 -2.72 15.51 -1.56
CA THR A 62 -3.82 15.10 -2.45
C THR A 62 -3.48 13.83 -3.22
N GLU A 63 -2.25 13.71 -3.73
CA GLU A 63 -1.81 12.50 -4.45
C GLU A 63 -1.61 11.34 -3.49
N ALA A 64 -1.09 11.60 -2.28
CA ALA A 64 -0.99 10.57 -1.23
C ALA A 64 -2.37 10.03 -0.82
N ALA A 65 -3.38 10.91 -0.66
CA ALA A 65 -4.75 10.50 -0.38
C ALA A 65 -5.38 9.74 -1.57
N ALA A 66 -5.14 10.18 -2.81
CA ALA A 66 -5.59 9.48 -4.01
C ALA A 66 -5.04 8.05 -4.08
N PHE A 67 -3.77 7.85 -3.69
CA PHE A 67 -3.19 6.52 -3.56
C PHE A 67 -3.94 5.66 -2.54
N ALA A 68 -4.20 6.19 -1.32
CA ALA A 68 -4.89 5.45 -0.28
C ALA A 68 -6.31 5.01 -0.72
N VAL A 69 -7.05 5.91 -1.36
CA VAL A 69 -8.38 5.62 -1.92
C VAL A 69 -8.31 4.55 -3.02
N ALA A 70 -7.36 4.67 -3.95
CA ALA A 70 -7.18 3.70 -5.03
C ALA A 70 -6.81 2.31 -4.50
N ALA A 71 -5.98 2.24 -3.46
CA ALA A 71 -5.60 1.00 -2.81
C ALA A 71 -6.80 0.35 -2.09
N ALA A 72 -7.59 1.14 -1.35
CA ALA A 72 -8.79 0.66 -0.66
C ALA A 72 -9.87 0.13 -1.62
N ALA A 73 -10.02 0.74 -2.80
CA ALA A 73 -11.02 0.36 -3.80
C ALA A 73 -10.89 -1.08 -4.33
N GLY A 74 -9.71 -1.70 -4.19
CA GLY A 74 -9.45 -3.07 -4.65
C GLY A 74 -10.05 -4.19 -3.78
N GLY A 75 -10.70 -3.85 -2.65
CA GLY A 75 -11.40 -4.80 -1.77
C GLY A 75 -10.51 -5.80 -1.01
N SER A 76 -9.20 -5.81 -1.30
CA SER A 76 -8.23 -6.64 -0.57
C SER A 76 -7.81 -5.99 0.75
N ILE A 77 -7.96 -4.67 0.87
CA ILE A 77 -7.52 -3.87 2.02
C ILE A 77 -8.73 -3.60 2.94
N LYS A 78 -8.59 -3.88 4.24
CA LYS A 78 -9.61 -3.55 5.26
C LYS A 78 -9.42 -2.15 5.85
N SER A 79 -8.17 -1.67 5.93
CA SER A 79 -7.80 -0.38 6.51
C SER A 79 -6.51 0.13 5.88
N ILE A 80 -6.46 1.45 5.60
CA ILE A 80 -5.32 2.19 5.07
C ILE A 80 -5.39 3.66 5.49
#